data_AF-G4ZK34-F1
#
_entry.id   AF-G4ZK34-F1
#
_cell.length_a   1.000
_cell.length_b   1.000
_cell.length_c   1.000
_cell.angle_alpha   90.00
_cell.angle_beta   90.00
_cell.angle_gamma   90.00
#
_symmetry.space_group_name_H-M   'P 1'
#
loop_
_entity.id
_entity.type
_entity.pdbx_description
1 polymer ?
#
loop_
_entity_poly.entity_id
_entity_poly.type
_entity_poly.pdbx_seq_one_letter_code
_entity_poly.pdbx_strand_id
1 'polypeptide(L)'
;MDAAAAKGHLEVVKWLHENRTEGCTVAAMDGAARNGKLDIIKWLHMNRSEGCTSGYKCTSKAMDGAAANGHLEVVKWLHENREEGCSSRAMDGAASEGHLPVVQWLHENTAKGYTTAAMDGAATNGHLDVVKWLHNNLNAGCTTDAMDGAATKGRLDIVQWLHEHRSEGCTVAAMDGAAENGHLAVVKWLHRNRGEGCTTVAMDKATLHGHFHVVQWLHTHCSEGRTSSAINSAVDHRNFELLLFLYSQCKQVCTAETVELAARHKETGIYAWILDQYP
;
A
#
# COMPACT_ATOMS: atom_id res chain seq x y z
N MET A 1 14.74 20.43 -20.45
CA MET A 1 13.34 20.44 -20.92
C MET A 1 12.47 19.47 -20.11
N ASP A 2 12.94 18.24 -19.88
CA ASP A 2 12.20 17.16 -19.21
C ASP A 2 11.57 17.55 -17.85
N ALA A 3 12.32 18.20 -16.97
CA ALA A 3 11.81 18.64 -15.67
C ALA A 3 10.69 19.69 -15.80
N ALA A 4 10.85 20.64 -16.73
CA ALA A 4 9.83 21.66 -17.00
C ALA A 4 8.55 21.02 -17.57
N ALA A 5 8.70 20.03 -18.45
CA ALA A 5 7.59 19.25 -18.99
C ALA A 5 6.84 18.49 -17.89
N ALA A 6 7.57 17.76 -17.03
CA ALA A 6 6.97 17.01 -15.93
C ALA A 6 6.24 17.89 -14.90
N LYS A 7 6.73 19.12 -14.67
CA LYS A 7 6.14 20.06 -13.70
C LYS A 7 5.04 20.94 -14.28
N GLY A 8 4.74 20.88 -15.58
CA GLY A 8 3.66 21.66 -16.17
C GLY A 8 4.05 23.09 -16.59
N HIS A 9 5.34 23.36 -16.80
CA HIS A 9 5.83 24.68 -17.17
C HIS A 9 5.90 24.84 -18.70
N LEU A 10 4.75 24.91 -19.37
CA LEU A 10 4.66 24.97 -20.84
C LEU A 10 5.47 26.13 -21.44
N GLU A 11 5.38 27.32 -20.86
CA GLU A 11 6.12 28.49 -21.38
C GLU A 11 7.63 28.32 -21.26
N VAL A 12 8.11 27.66 -20.20
CA VAL A 12 9.52 27.29 -20.07
C VAL A 12 9.90 26.24 -21.11
N VAL A 13 9.01 25.28 -21.40
CA VAL A 13 9.24 24.26 -22.45
C VAL A 13 9.37 24.93 -23.82
N LYS A 14 8.46 25.85 -24.18
CA LYS A 14 8.52 26.62 -25.43
C LYS A 14 9.79 27.46 -25.51
N TRP A 15 10.11 28.20 -24.45
CA TRP A 15 11.33 29.00 -24.39
C TRP A 15 12.59 28.14 -24.58
N LEU A 16 12.67 26.99 -23.89
CA LEU A 16 13.79 26.06 -24.04
C LEU A 16 13.88 25.51 -25.46
N HIS A 17 12.76 25.28 -26.15
CA HIS A 17 12.78 24.82 -27.53
C HIS A 17 13.28 25.88 -28.51
N GLU A 18 12.89 27.14 -28.33
CA GLU A 18 13.28 28.24 -29.20
C GLU A 18 14.73 28.70 -28.96
N ASN A 19 15.21 28.59 -27.72
CA ASN A 19 16.47 29.22 -27.30
C ASN A 19 17.60 28.21 -27.05
N ARG A 20 17.35 26.91 -27.15
CA ARG A 20 18.33 25.87 -26.83
C ARG A 20 18.32 24.70 -27.81
N THR A 21 19.45 24.00 -27.93
CA THR A 21 19.66 22.92 -28.91
C THR A 21 19.75 21.52 -28.29
N GLU A 22 19.82 21.40 -26.96
CA GLU A 22 19.95 20.11 -26.25
C GLU A 22 18.70 19.22 -26.35
N GLY A 23 17.56 19.77 -26.73
CA GLY A 23 16.32 19.03 -26.94
C GLY A 23 15.68 18.45 -25.67
N CYS A 24 15.00 17.32 -25.83
CA CYS A 24 14.34 16.57 -24.75
C CYS A 24 14.50 15.07 -24.95
N THR A 25 14.35 14.31 -23.86
CA THR A 25 14.33 12.85 -23.91
C THR A 25 12.90 12.31 -23.80
N VAL A 26 12.74 10.98 -23.91
CA VAL A 26 11.49 10.27 -23.59
C VAL A 26 10.90 10.66 -22.23
N ALA A 27 11.75 11.08 -21.27
CA ALA A 27 11.33 11.48 -19.94
C ALA A 27 10.48 12.76 -19.92
N ALA A 28 10.57 13.63 -20.93
CA ALA A 28 9.69 14.78 -21.05
C ALA A 28 8.23 14.35 -21.28
N MET A 29 8.01 13.42 -22.22
CA MET A 29 6.69 12.87 -22.51
C MET A 29 6.17 12.03 -21.34
N ASP A 30 6.99 11.09 -20.83
CA ASP A 30 6.62 10.24 -19.69
C ASP A 30 6.28 11.07 -18.45
N GLY A 31 7.11 12.08 -18.16
CA GLY A 31 6.94 12.97 -17.02
C GLY A 31 5.69 13.85 -17.15
N ALA A 32 5.43 14.40 -18.33
CA ALA A 32 4.22 15.18 -18.61
C ALA A 32 2.97 14.29 -18.50
N ALA A 33 3.00 13.08 -19.06
CA ALA A 33 1.90 12.13 -19.03
C ALA A 33 1.55 11.67 -17.60
N ARG A 34 2.56 11.26 -16.83
CA ARG A 34 2.40 10.87 -15.42
C ARG A 34 1.82 11.98 -14.54
N ASN A 35 2.02 13.25 -14.89
CA ASN A 35 1.52 14.41 -14.14
C ASN A 35 0.33 15.12 -14.81
N GLY A 36 -0.28 14.49 -15.83
CA GLY A 36 -1.54 14.97 -16.43
C GLY A 36 -1.40 16.23 -17.27
N LYS A 37 -0.19 16.54 -17.77
CA LYS A 37 0.10 17.78 -18.52
C LYS A 37 -0.23 17.65 -20.00
N LEU A 38 -1.53 17.54 -20.31
CA LEU A 38 -2.02 17.28 -21.67
C LEU A 38 -1.61 18.36 -22.69
N ASP A 39 -1.58 19.62 -22.27
CA ASP A 39 -1.12 20.76 -23.06
C ASP A 39 0.35 20.60 -23.50
N ILE A 40 1.21 20.19 -22.57
CA ILE A 40 2.62 19.91 -22.84
C ILE A 40 2.77 18.66 -23.70
N ILE A 41 1.99 17.62 -23.46
CA ILE A 41 2.01 16.38 -24.27
C ILE A 41 1.67 16.69 -25.73
N LYS A 42 0.58 17.43 -25.97
CA LYS A 42 0.19 17.89 -27.32
C LYS A 42 1.29 18.73 -27.95
N TRP A 43 1.85 19.67 -27.20
CA TRP A 43 2.91 20.53 -27.69
C TRP A 43 4.19 19.74 -28.04
N LEU A 44 4.64 18.85 -27.17
CA LEU A 44 5.81 17.99 -27.40
C LEU A 44 5.61 17.12 -28.64
N HIS A 45 4.43 16.50 -28.79
CA HIS A 45 4.13 15.67 -29.96
C HIS A 45 4.14 16.45 -31.29
N MET A 46 3.64 17.69 -31.30
CA MET A 46 3.60 18.51 -32.53
C MET A 46 4.95 19.12 -32.90
N ASN A 47 5.83 19.37 -31.93
CA ASN A 47 7.04 20.17 -32.12
C ASN A 47 8.35 19.40 -31.94
N ARG A 48 8.32 18.19 -31.40
CA ARG A 48 9.53 17.42 -31.06
C ARG A 48 9.44 16.00 -31.60
N SER A 49 10.38 15.65 -32.47
CA SER A 49 10.53 14.28 -32.98
C SER A 49 11.51 13.44 -32.15
N GLU A 50 12.51 14.08 -31.55
CA GLU A 50 13.58 13.46 -30.74
C GLU A 50 13.05 12.91 -29.41
N GLY A 51 13.28 11.61 -29.15
CA GLY A 51 12.86 10.95 -27.92
C GLY A 51 11.35 10.89 -27.70
N CYS A 52 10.54 11.43 -28.61
CA CYS A 52 9.07 11.46 -28.52
C CYS A 52 8.42 10.81 -29.75
N THR A 53 9.20 10.22 -30.66
CA THR A 53 8.70 9.49 -31.84
C THR A 53 9.67 8.34 -32.17
N SER A 54 9.09 7.14 -32.23
CA SER A 54 9.58 5.88 -32.80
C SER A 54 11.04 5.78 -33.27
N GLY A 55 11.79 4.83 -32.69
CA GLY A 55 13.09 4.42 -33.24
C GLY A 55 13.91 3.51 -32.31
N TYR A 56 13.74 3.64 -30.99
CA TYR A 56 14.39 2.78 -30.00
C TYR A 56 13.37 2.35 -28.93
N LYS A 57 13.02 1.05 -28.91
CA LYS A 57 12.25 0.31 -27.89
C LYS A 57 11.03 1.05 -27.29
N CYS A 58 9.84 0.66 -27.75
CA CYS A 58 8.52 1.00 -27.22
C CYS A 58 8.51 1.33 -25.72
N THR A 59 8.18 2.57 -25.34
CA THR A 59 7.97 2.92 -23.93
C THR A 59 6.48 3.10 -23.66
N SER A 60 5.85 2.08 -23.09
CA SER A 60 4.48 2.18 -22.55
C SER A 60 4.36 3.11 -21.34
N LYS A 61 5.48 3.65 -20.85
CA LYS A 61 5.60 4.41 -19.60
C LYS A 61 4.71 5.64 -19.54
N ALA A 62 4.56 6.37 -20.65
CA ALA A 62 3.69 7.55 -20.69
C ALA A 62 2.23 7.16 -20.38
N MET A 63 1.69 6.16 -21.09
CA MET A 63 0.31 5.71 -20.88
C MET A 63 0.14 4.96 -19.55
N ASP A 64 1.10 4.11 -19.17
CA ASP A 64 1.11 3.39 -17.89
C ASP A 64 1.11 4.39 -16.72
N GLY A 65 1.96 5.43 -16.79
CA GLY A 65 2.06 6.46 -15.76
C GLY A 65 0.84 7.36 -15.70
N ALA A 66 0.28 7.75 -16.85
CA ALA A 66 -0.96 8.52 -16.91
C ALA A 66 -2.14 7.73 -16.32
N ALA A 67 -2.22 6.43 -16.63
CA ALA A 67 -3.26 5.55 -16.12
C ALA A 67 -3.16 5.36 -14.60
N ALA A 68 -1.97 5.05 -14.10
CA ALA A 68 -1.71 4.90 -12.66
C ALA A 68 -1.98 6.18 -11.85
N ASN A 69 -1.96 7.37 -12.47
CA ASN A 69 -2.27 8.65 -11.81
C ASN A 69 -3.66 9.20 -12.19
N GLY A 70 -4.50 8.40 -12.85
CA GLY A 70 -5.91 8.73 -13.07
C GLY A 70 -6.14 9.77 -14.17
N HIS A 71 -5.15 10.04 -15.01
CA HIS A 71 -5.22 11.05 -16.05
C HIS A 71 -5.90 10.51 -17.32
N LEU A 72 -7.20 10.22 -17.23
CA LEU A 72 -7.99 9.60 -18.30
C LEU A 72 -7.87 10.35 -19.64
N GLU A 73 -7.94 11.68 -19.64
CA GLU A 73 -7.85 12.47 -20.87
C GLU A 73 -6.46 12.39 -21.53
N VAL A 74 -5.41 12.21 -20.73
CA VAL A 74 -4.07 11.92 -21.25
C VAL A 74 -4.02 10.50 -21.82
N VAL A 75 -4.60 9.51 -21.14
CA VAL A 75 -4.65 8.12 -21.62
C VAL A 75 -5.36 8.03 -22.97
N LYS A 76 -6.56 8.63 -23.10
CA LYS A 76 -7.31 8.70 -24.37
C LYS A 76 -6.48 9.33 -25.48
N TRP A 77 -5.91 10.50 -25.20
CA TRP A 77 -5.14 11.23 -26.19
C TRP A 77 -3.90 10.45 -26.65
N LEU A 78 -3.16 9.85 -25.72
CA LEU A 78 -1.98 9.02 -26.03
C LEU A 78 -2.37 7.81 -26.88
N HIS A 79 -3.55 7.22 -26.65
CA HIS A 79 -4.02 6.06 -27.40
C HIS A 79 -4.45 6.41 -28.83
N GLU A 80 -5.13 7.54 -29.00
CA GLU A 80 -5.60 8.00 -30.32
C GLU A 80 -4.46 8.52 -31.21
N ASN A 81 -3.42 9.09 -30.62
CA ASN A 81 -2.39 9.83 -31.36
C ASN A 81 -1.02 9.14 -31.37
N ARG A 82 -0.86 7.99 -30.70
CA ARG A 82 0.42 7.28 -30.61
C ARG A 82 0.29 5.77 -30.66
N GLU A 83 1.36 5.13 -31.13
CA GLU A 83 1.38 3.68 -31.39
C GLU A 83 2.06 2.86 -30.28
N GLU A 84 2.73 3.47 -29.29
CA GLU A 84 3.42 2.70 -28.23
C GLU A 84 2.46 1.90 -27.35
N GLY A 85 1.23 2.40 -27.18
CA GLY A 85 0.20 1.81 -26.34
C GLY A 85 0.57 1.72 -24.86
N CYS A 86 -0.10 0.81 -24.15
CA CYS A 86 0.16 0.52 -22.74
C CYS A 86 0.69 -0.91 -22.53
N SER A 87 1.15 -1.18 -21.31
CA SER A 87 1.37 -2.52 -20.78
C SER A 87 0.28 -2.87 -19.76
N SER A 88 0.35 -4.08 -19.18
CA SER A 88 -0.56 -4.46 -18.09
C SER A 88 -0.45 -3.53 -16.88
N ARG A 89 0.69 -2.83 -16.72
CA ARG A 89 0.90 -1.85 -15.65
C ARG A 89 -0.07 -0.67 -15.70
N ALA A 90 -0.62 -0.32 -16.87
CA ALA A 90 -1.64 0.72 -16.95
C ALA A 90 -2.90 0.33 -16.18
N MET A 91 -3.43 -0.88 -16.42
CA MET A 91 -4.63 -1.35 -15.72
C MET A 91 -4.33 -1.71 -14.27
N ASP A 92 -3.21 -2.40 -14.02
CA ASP A 92 -2.81 -2.78 -12.65
C ASP A 92 -2.60 -1.53 -11.78
N GLY A 93 -1.92 -0.50 -12.30
CA GLY A 93 -1.69 0.76 -11.60
C GLY A 93 -2.96 1.58 -11.42
N ALA A 94 -3.78 1.71 -12.47
CA ALA A 94 -5.07 2.41 -12.36
C ALA A 94 -6.00 1.75 -11.34
N ALA A 95 -6.01 0.42 -11.27
CA ALA A 95 -6.78 -0.32 -10.28
C ALA A 95 -6.22 -0.14 -8.86
N SER A 96 -4.90 -0.26 -8.70
CA SER A 96 -4.21 -0.06 -7.42
C SER A 96 -4.44 1.32 -6.82
N GLU A 97 -4.54 2.36 -7.64
CA GLU A 97 -4.77 3.75 -7.19
C GLU A 97 -6.25 4.18 -7.25
N GLY A 98 -7.18 3.25 -7.53
CA GLY A 98 -8.61 3.52 -7.41
C GLY A 98 -9.22 4.30 -8.58
N HIS A 99 -8.57 4.35 -9.73
CA HIS A 99 -9.02 5.10 -10.90
C HIS A 99 -10.00 4.30 -11.76
N LEU A 100 -11.17 3.97 -11.21
CA LEU A 100 -12.20 3.17 -11.88
C LEU A 100 -12.54 3.65 -13.31
N PRO A 101 -12.69 4.95 -13.62
CA PRO A 101 -12.94 5.40 -14.99
C PRO A 101 -11.82 5.06 -15.97
N VAL A 102 -10.57 5.05 -15.51
CA VAL A 102 -9.41 4.64 -16.32
C VAL A 102 -9.43 3.13 -16.51
N VAL A 103 -9.72 2.36 -15.46
CA VAL A 103 -9.84 0.89 -15.53
C VAL A 103 -10.90 0.48 -16.56
N GLN A 104 -12.09 1.08 -16.49
CA GLN A 104 -13.19 0.84 -17.43
C GLN A 104 -12.78 1.16 -18.87
N TRP A 105 -12.19 2.34 -19.07
CA TRP A 105 -11.78 2.76 -20.40
C TRP A 105 -10.68 1.86 -20.99
N LEU A 106 -9.68 1.48 -20.19
CA LEU A 106 -8.61 0.57 -20.61
C LEU A 106 -9.15 -0.81 -20.98
N HIS A 107 -10.14 -1.32 -20.25
CA HIS A 107 -10.78 -2.60 -20.54
C HIS A 107 -11.53 -2.59 -21.88
N GLU A 108 -12.23 -1.50 -22.18
CA GLU A 108 -13.00 -1.37 -23.42
C GLU A 108 -12.13 -1.10 -24.65
N ASN A 109 -11.00 -0.42 -24.49
CA ASN A 109 -10.24 0.15 -25.61
C ASN A 109 -8.86 -0.47 -25.82
N THR A 110 -8.40 -1.36 -24.93
CA THR A 110 -7.08 -1.98 -25.06
C THR A 110 -7.18 -3.50 -25.01
N ALA A 111 -6.49 -4.17 -25.93
CA ALA A 111 -6.31 -5.62 -25.90
C ALA A 111 -5.23 -6.05 -24.89
N LYS A 112 -4.60 -5.10 -24.19
CA LYS A 112 -3.54 -5.35 -23.22
C LYS A 112 -4.19 -5.80 -21.92
N GLY A 113 -3.78 -6.98 -21.46
CA GLY A 113 -4.37 -7.60 -20.29
C GLY A 113 -4.01 -6.91 -18.97
N TYR A 114 -4.45 -7.54 -17.90
CA TYR A 114 -4.24 -7.20 -16.51
C TYR A 114 -3.59 -8.40 -15.81
N THR A 115 -3.04 -8.18 -14.63
CA THR A 115 -2.53 -9.27 -13.78
C THR A 115 -3.32 -9.34 -12.48
N THR A 116 -3.01 -10.33 -11.63
CA THR A 116 -3.59 -10.41 -10.28
C THR A 116 -3.29 -9.15 -9.46
N ALA A 117 -2.21 -8.42 -9.78
CA ALA A 117 -1.82 -7.18 -9.13
C ALA A 117 -2.90 -6.08 -9.20
N ALA A 118 -3.78 -6.08 -10.22
CA ALA A 118 -4.87 -5.13 -10.29
C ALA A 118 -5.83 -5.26 -9.10
N MET A 119 -6.29 -6.49 -8.80
CA MET A 119 -7.21 -6.73 -7.69
C MET A 119 -6.48 -6.72 -6.35
N ASP A 120 -5.26 -7.25 -6.28
CA ASP A 120 -4.43 -7.25 -5.07
C ASP A 120 -4.14 -5.81 -4.60
N GLY A 121 -3.74 -4.93 -5.53
CA GLY A 121 -3.48 -3.51 -5.26
C GLY A 121 -4.76 -2.74 -4.89
N ALA A 122 -5.84 -2.92 -5.65
CA ALA A 122 -7.12 -2.27 -5.37
C ALA A 122 -7.65 -2.65 -3.97
N ALA A 123 -7.54 -3.93 -3.59
CA ALA A 123 -7.94 -4.42 -2.28
C ALA A 123 -7.07 -3.83 -1.16
N THR A 124 -5.75 -3.85 -1.33
CA THR A 124 -4.80 -3.30 -0.36
C THR A 124 -5.05 -1.83 -0.10
N ASN A 125 -5.25 -1.03 -1.14
CA ASN A 125 -5.36 0.42 -1.02
C ASN A 125 -6.75 0.92 -0.61
N GLY A 126 -7.78 0.06 -0.63
CA GLY A 126 -9.12 0.40 -0.12
C GLY A 126 -10.14 0.73 -1.21
N HIS A 127 -9.93 0.30 -2.46
CA HIS A 127 -10.78 0.62 -3.60
C HIS A 127 -11.81 -0.48 -3.86
N LEU A 128 -12.80 -0.62 -2.95
CA LEU A 128 -13.81 -1.67 -3.01
C LEU A 128 -14.66 -1.62 -4.30
N ASP A 129 -14.93 -0.43 -4.82
CA ASP A 129 -15.62 -0.22 -6.09
C ASP A 129 -14.84 -0.80 -7.27
N VAL A 130 -13.53 -0.58 -7.31
CA VAL A 130 -12.63 -1.21 -8.29
C VAL A 130 -12.58 -2.71 -8.09
N VAL A 131 -12.43 -3.23 -6.87
CA VAL A 131 -12.43 -4.67 -6.58
C VAL A 131 -13.70 -5.35 -7.11
N LYS A 132 -14.87 -4.79 -6.81
CA LYS A 132 -16.16 -5.29 -7.30
C LYS A 132 -16.25 -5.24 -8.82
N TRP A 133 -15.79 -4.15 -9.43
CA TRP A 133 -15.81 -4.02 -10.88
C TRP A 133 -14.89 -5.04 -11.55
N LEU A 134 -13.65 -5.22 -11.05
CA LEU A 134 -12.70 -6.20 -11.56
C LEU A 134 -13.29 -7.61 -11.45
N HIS A 135 -13.89 -7.98 -10.31
CA HIS A 135 -14.52 -9.29 -10.13
C HIS A 135 -15.68 -9.55 -11.09
N ASN A 136 -16.52 -8.55 -11.34
CA ASN A 136 -17.72 -8.72 -12.16
C ASN A 136 -17.42 -8.73 -13.66
N ASN A 137 -16.33 -8.08 -14.09
CA ASN A 137 -16.04 -7.86 -15.52
C ASN A 137 -14.84 -8.65 -16.01
N LEU A 138 -13.94 -9.06 -15.12
CA LEU A 138 -12.69 -9.72 -15.47
C LEU A 138 -12.66 -11.13 -14.88
N ASN A 139 -12.22 -12.09 -15.70
CA ASN A 139 -11.89 -13.43 -15.21
C ASN A 139 -10.54 -13.47 -14.48
N ALA A 140 -9.88 -12.33 -14.24
CA ALA A 140 -8.67 -12.31 -13.42
C ALA A 140 -9.02 -12.70 -11.99
N GLY A 141 -8.27 -13.67 -11.48
CA GLY A 141 -8.23 -13.89 -10.06
C GLY A 141 -7.50 -12.78 -9.31
N CYS A 142 -7.38 -12.97 -8.01
CA CYS A 142 -6.45 -12.26 -7.14
C CYS A 142 -5.49 -13.30 -6.55
N THR A 143 -4.59 -12.89 -5.68
CA THR A 143 -3.83 -13.80 -4.82
C THR A 143 -4.28 -13.64 -3.37
N THR A 144 -3.62 -14.33 -2.44
CA THR A 144 -3.79 -14.09 -1.00
C THR A 144 -3.41 -12.66 -0.61
N ASP A 145 -2.58 -11.99 -1.41
CA ASP A 145 -2.12 -10.62 -1.14
C ASP A 145 -3.28 -9.61 -1.12
N ALA A 146 -4.37 -9.87 -1.85
CA ALA A 146 -5.56 -9.02 -1.78
C ALA A 146 -6.14 -8.94 -0.36
N MET A 147 -6.35 -10.11 0.29
CA MET A 147 -6.93 -10.14 1.63
C MET A 147 -5.89 -9.81 2.70
N ASP A 148 -4.64 -10.25 2.54
CA ASP A 148 -3.53 -9.95 3.45
C ASP A 148 -3.24 -8.43 3.48
N GLY A 149 -3.17 -7.80 2.32
CA GLY A 149 -2.96 -6.36 2.19
C GLY A 149 -4.16 -5.54 2.69
N ALA A 150 -5.39 -5.93 2.34
CA ALA A 150 -6.60 -5.30 2.84
C ALA A 150 -6.67 -5.36 4.38
N ALA A 151 -6.33 -6.51 4.97
CA ALA A 151 -6.29 -6.69 6.42
C ALA A 151 -5.21 -5.83 7.08
N THR A 152 -4.00 -5.81 6.51
CA THR A 152 -2.87 -4.98 6.97
C THR A 152 -3.20 -3.49 6.96
N LYS A 153 -4.03 -3.04 6.01
CA LYS A 153 -4.49 -1.64 5.89
C LYS A 153 -5.81 -1.36 6.59
N GLY A 154 -6.38 -2.33 7.31
CA GLY A 154 -7.59 -2.14 8.12
C GLY A 154 -8.88 -2.04 7.31
N ARG A 155 -8.88 -2.54 6.07
CA ARG A 155 -10.02 -2.48 5.13
C ARG A 155 -11.00 -3.62 5.39
N LEU A 156 -11.71 -3.56 6.53
CA LEU A 156 -12.60 -4.64 6.97
C LEU A 156 -13.71 -4.96 5.95
N ASP A 157 -14.26 -3.94 5.29
CA ASP A 157 -15.27 -4.07 4.24
C ASP A 157 -14.76 -4.88 3.04
N ILE A 158 -13.52 -4.65 2.62
CA ILE A 158 -12.87 -5.41 1.55
C ILE A 158 -12.54 -6.83 2.01
N VAL A 159 -12.03 -7.01 3.23
CA VAL A 159 -11.75 -8.34 3.78
C VAL A 159 -13.02 -9.20 3.81
N GLN A 160 -14.13 -8.62 4.28
CA GLN A 160 -15.45 -9.28 4.29
C GLN A 160 -15.91 -9.63 2.88
N TRP A 161 -15.81 -8.66 1.96
CA TRP A 161 -16.26 -8.86 0.59
C TRP A 161 -15.43 -9.95 -0.12
N LEU A 162 -14.10 -9.92 0.01
CA LEU A 162 -13.20 -10.94 -0.55
C LEU A 162 -13.52 -12.33 0.03
N HIS A 163 -13.78 -12.44 1.32
CA HIS A 163 -14.14 -13.71 1.94
C HIS A 163 -15.44 -14.31 1.40
N GLU A 164 -16.44 -13.47 1.15
CA GLU A 164 -17.74 -13.91 0.64
C GLU A 164 -17.72 -14.30 -0.84
N HIS A 165 -16.86 -13.64 -1.65
CA HIS A 165 -16.92 -13.73 -3.11
C HIS A 165 -15.71 -14.43 -3.76
N ARG A 166 -14.64 -14.69 -3.00
CA ARG A 166 -13.36 -15.22 -3.51
C ARG A 166 -12.89 -16.41 -2.70
N SER A 167 -12.15 -17.31 -3.35
CA SER A 167 -11.72 -18.59 -2.75
C SER A 167 -10.24 -18.64 -2.41
N GLU A 168 -9.46 -17.65 -2.84
CA GLU A 168 -8.02 -17.56 -2.62
C GLU A 168 -7.66 -17.45 -1.14
N GLY A 169 -8.50 -16.79 -0.34
CA GLY A 169 -8.32 -16.67 1.10
C GLY A 169 -7.22 -15.67 1.50
N CYS A 170 -6.62 -15.92 2.66
CA CYS A 170 -5.53 -15.14 3.24
C CYS A 170 -4.44 -16.07 3.78
N THR A 171 -3.34 -15.49 4.25
CA THR A 171 -2.33 -16.19 5.04
C THR A 171 -2.34 -15.66 6.48
N VAL A 172 -1.42 -16.15 7.32
CA VAL A 172 -1.17 -15.58 8.66
C VAL A 172 -0.81 -14.09 8.61
N ALA A 173 -0.29 -13.61 7.47
CA ALA A 173 0.08 -12.21 7.27
C ALA A 173 -1.12 -11.26 7.42
N ALA A 174 -2.35 -11.70 7.10
CA ALA A 174 -3.54 -10.88 7.29
C ALA A 174 -3.74 -10.49 8.76
N MET A 175 -3.70 -11.48 9.67
CA MET A 175 -3.93 -11.21 11.10
C MET A 175 -2.70 -10.55 11.75
N ASP A 176 -1.49 -10.97 11.36
CA ASP A 176 -0.25 -10.38 11.84
C ASP A 176 -0.15 -8.89 11.45
N GLY A 177 -0.40 -8.56 10.18
CA GLY A 177 -0.38 -7.19 9.68
C GLY A 177 -1.51 -6.33 10.25
N ALA A 178 -2.70 -6.88 10.40
CA ALA A 178 -3.80 -6.20 11.08
C ALA A 178 -3.47 -5.90 12.55
N ALA A 179 -2.80 -6.82 13.23
CA ALA A 179 -2.36 -6.63 14.62
C ALA A 179 -1.23 -5.59 14.73
N GLU A 180 -0.23 -5.67 13.85
CA GLU A 180 0.89 -4.73 13.75
C GLU A 180 0.41 -3.28 13.58
N ASN A 181 -0.67 -3.05 12.84
CA ASN A 181 -1.23 -1.72 12.56
C ASN A 181 -2.45 -1.35 13.43
N GLY A 182 -2.76 -2.15 14.45
CA GLY A 182 -3.78 -1.81 15.44
C GLY A 182 -5.23 -1.99 14.98
N HIS A 183 -5.45 -2.73 13.90
CA HIS A 183 -6.77 -2.93 13.28
C HIS A 183 -7.57 -4.03 13.99
N LEU A 184 -7.94 -3.79 15.25
CA LEU A 184 -8.64 -4.75 16.11
C LEU A 184 -9.92 -5.33 15.48
N ALA A 185 -10.67 -4.53 14.73
CA ALA A 185 -11.90 -4.99 14.09
C ALA A 185 -11.60 -6.09 13.04
N VAL A 186 -10.53 -5.93 12.28
CA VAL A 186 -10.05 -6.92 11.31
C VAL A 186 -9.53 -8.16 12.03
N VAL A 187 -8.70 -8.00 13.07
CA VAL A 187 -8.19 -9.14 13.87
C VAL A 187 -9.34 -10.00 14.42
N LYS A 188 -10.33 -9.37 15.07
CA LYS A 188 -11.52 -10.05 15.60
C LYS A 188 -12.30 -10.78 14.53
N TRP A 189 -12.45 -10.14 13.37
CA TRP A 189 -13.22 -10.71 12.27
C TRP A 189 -12.49 -11.90 11.65
N LEU A 190 -11.19 -11.78 11.37
CA LEU A 190 -10.37 -12.87 10.83
C LEU A 190 -10.39 -14.07 11.76
N HIS A 191 -10.18 -13.89 13.07
CA HIS A 191 -10.18 -15.01 14.02
C HIS A 191 -11.52 -15.76 14.09
N ARG A 192 -12.64 -15.08 13.86
CA ARG A 192 -13.98 -15.70 13.90
C ARG A 192 -14.34 -16.43 12.62
N ASN A 193 -13.78 -16.02 11.48
CA ASN A 193 -14.25 -16.46 10.15
C ASN A 193 -13.17 -17.20 9.35
N ARG A 194 -11.91 -17.20 9.79
CA ARG A 194 -10.74 -17.77 9.12
C ARG A 194 -9.96 -18.68 10.07
N GLY A 195 -9.33 -19.71 9.51
CA GLY A 195 -8.63 -20.76 10.27
C GLY A 195 -7.10 -20.61 10.29
N GLU A 196 -6.58 -19.63 9.56
CA GLU A 196 -5.14 -19.39 9.37
C GLU A 196 -4.45 -18.92 10.65
N GLY A 197 -5.17 -18.18 11.50
CA GLY A 197 -4.65 -17.69 12.78
C GLY A 197 -3.65 -16.54 12.64
N CYS A 198 -2.75 -16.42 13.61
CA CYS A 198 -1.68 -15.44 13.68
C CYS A 198 -0.41 -16.09 14.21
N THR A 199 0.74 -15.47 13.99
CA THR A 199 2.00 -15.90 14.59
C THR A 199 2.34 -15.08 15.84
N THR A 200 3.49 -15.34 16.47
CA THR A 200 4.02 -14.49 17.55
C THR A 200 4.22 -13.03 17.11
N VAL A 201 4.41 -12.81 15.80
CA VAL A 201 4.59 -11.47 15.21
C VAL A 201 3.40 -10.57 15.50
N ALA A 202 2.16 -11.08 15.48
CA ALA A 202 0.98 -10.29 15.81
C ALA A 202 1.09 -9.65 17.20
N MET A 203 1.46 -10.43 18.23
CA MET A 203 1.60 -9.92 19.59
C MET A 203 2.79 -8.98 19.71
N ASP A 204 3.96 -9.40 19.21
CA ASP A 204 5.20 -8.66 19.35
C ASP A 204 5.08 -7.28 18.68
N LYS A 205 4.53 -7.22 17.47
CA LYS A 205 4.35 -5.98 16.71
C LYS A 205 3.22 -5.11 17.23
N ALA A 206 2.10 -5.69 17.68
CA ALA A 206 1.05 -4.92 18.34
C ALA A 206 1.57 -4.28 19.63
N THR A 207 2.41 -4.99 20.38
CA THR A 207 3.04 -4.45 21.60
C THR A 207 4.07 -3.37 21.26
N LEU A 208 4.94 -3.61 20.28
CA LEU A 208 5.95 -2.67 19.82
C LEU A 208 5.31 -1.34 19.39
N HIS A 209 4.21 -1.38 18.63
CA HIS A 209 3.52 -0.16 18.19
C HIS A 209 2.47 0.37 19.21
N GLY A 210 2.41 -0.21 20.41
CA GLY A 210 1.57 0.28 21.50
C GLY A 210 0.06 0.05 21.31
N HIS A 211 -0.34 -0.92 20.48
CA HIS A 211 -1.74 -1.26 20.21
C HIS A 211 -2.38 -2.09 21.34
N PHE A 212 -2.57 -1.45 22.49
CA PHE A 212 -3.05 -2.08 23.73
C PHE A 212 -4.31 -2.94 23.54
N HIS A 213 -5.34 -2.44 22.83
CA HIS A 213 -6.57 -3.22 22.64
C HIS A 213 -6.39 -4.47 21.77
N VAL A 214 -5.43 -4.45 20.84
CA VAL A 214 -5.05 -5.64 20.07
C VAL A 214 -4.32 -6.62 20.96
N VAL A 215 -3.33 -6.17 21.74
CA VAL A 215 -2.58 -7.02 22.68
C VAL A 215 -3.50 -7.68 23.70
N GLN A 216 -4.40 -6.90 24.31
CA GLN A 216 -5.39 -7.41 25.27
C GLN A 216 -6.27 -8.51 24.63
N TRP A 217 -6.70 -8.28 23.39
CA TRP A 217 -7.54 -9.23 22.69
C TRP A 217 -6.78 -10.50 22.27
N LEU A 218 -5.60 -10.36 21.68
CA LEU A 218 -4.74 -11.49 21.31
C LEU A 218 -4.37 -12.33 22.52
N HIS A 219 -4.07 -11.71 23.67
CA HIS A 219 -3.69 -12.45 24.87
C HIS A 219 -4.84 -13.31 25.42
N THR A 220 -6.08 -12.84 25.25
CA THR A 220 -7.27 -13.53 25.76
C THR A 220 -7.78 -14.61 24.81
N HIS A 221 -7.46 -14.54 23.51
CA HIS A 221 -8.04 -15.40 22.47
C HIS A 221 -7.01 -16.22 21.67
N CYS A 222 -5.72 -15.89 21.73
CA CYS A 222 -4.66 -16.59 21.02
C CYS A 222 -3.64 -17.18 22.00
N SER A 223 -3.48 -18.50 22.02
CA SER A 223 -2.51 -19.22 22.87
C SER A 223 -1.06 -19.06 22.42
N GLU A 224 -0.84 -18.66 21.16
CA GLU A 224 0.46 -18.68 20.47
C GLU A 224 1.31 -17.42 20.71
N GLY A 225 0.75 -16.36 21.29
CA GLY A 225 1.38 -15.03 21.39
C GLY A 225 2.08 -14.70 22.72
N ARG A 226 2.29 -15.65 23.64
CA ARG A 226 2.95 -15.34 24.92
C ARG A 226 4.47 -15.28 24.77
N THR A 227 5.01 -14.11 24.46
CA THR A 227 6.46 -13.86 24.41
C THR A 227 6.91 -12.96 25.56
N SER A 228 8.15 -13.16 26.03
CA SER A 228 8.81 -12.26 26.99
C SER A 228 9.18 -10.90 26.38
N SER A 229 9.16 -10.80 25.04
CA SER A 229 9.45 -9.57 24.28
C SER A 229 8.43 -8.46 24.56
N ALA A 230 7.19 -8.85 24.88
CA ALA A 230 6.10 -7.90 25.10
C ALA A 230 6.36 -6.99 26.33
N ILE A 231 6.88 -7.54 27.43
CA ILE A 231 7.15 -6.74 28.64
C ILE A 231 8.27 -5.72 28.41
N ASN A 232 9.32 -6.10 27.68
CA ASN A 232 10.43 -5.20 27.32
C ASN A 232 9.94 -4.06 26.43
N SER A 233 9.10 -4.37 25.43
CA SER A 233 8.56 -3.38 24.50
C SER A 233 7.62 -2.39 25.19
N ALA A 234 6.82 -2.84 26.16
CA ALA A 234 5.95 -1.97 26.95
C ALA A 234 6.76 -0.93 27.76
N VAL A 235 7.91 -1.33 28.31
CA VAL A 235 8.83 -0.43 29.02
C VAL A 235 9.49 0.56 28.06
N ASP A 236 9.97 0.09 26.90
CA ASP A 236 10.65 0.93 25.92
C ASP A 236 9.74 2.05 25.38
N HIS A 237 8.45 1.75 25.20
CA HIS A 237 7.43 2.71 24.74
C HIS A 237 6.75 3.47 25.89
N ARG A 238 7.21 3.28 27.13
CA ARG A 238 6.67 3.93 28.34
C ARG A 238 5.17 3.69 28.54
N ASN A 239 4.68 2.56 28.04
CA ASN A 239 3.28 2.18 28.14
C ASN A 239 3.04 1.43 29.46
N PHE A 240 2.88 2.20 30.54
CA PHE A 240 2.72 1.65 31.89
C PHE A 240 1.44 0.80 32.02
N GLU A 241 0.36 1.16 31.33
CA GLU A 241 -0.87 0.36 31.33
C GLU A 241 -0.64 -1.03 30.71
N LEU A 242 0.10 -1.09 29.60
CA LEU A 242 0.47 -2.35 28.97
C LEU A 242 1.42 -3.16 29.86
N LEU A 243 2.39 -2.51 30.52
CA LEU A 243 3.27 -3.16 31.49
C LEU A 243 2.48 -3.80 32.64
N LEU A 244 1.56 -3.04 33.25
CA LEU A 244 0.71 -3.52 34.33
C LEU A 244 -0.19 -4.67 33.86
N PHE A 245 -0.75 -4.59 32.65
CA PHE A 245 -1.56 -5.66 32.07
C PHE A 245 -0.73 -6.94 31.86
N LEU A 246 0.45 -6.82 31.23
CA LEU A 246 1.33 -7.96 30.95
C LEU A 246 1.84 -8.64 32.23
N TYR A 247 2.16 -7.85 33.26
CA TYR A 247 2.57 -8.40 34.54
C TYR A 247 1.40 -9.03 35.31
N SER A 248 0.32 -8.28 35.53
CA SER A 248 -0.77 -8.70 36.42
C SER A 248 -1.68 -9.77 35.81
N GLN A 249 -2.05 -9.62 34.53
CA GLN A 249 -3.02 -10.48 33.87
C GLN A 249 -2.35 -11.59 33.07
N CYS A 250 -1.19 -11.30 32.48
CA CYS A 250 -0.47 -12.27 31.64
C CYS A 250 0.62 -13.03 32.42
N LYS A 251 0.89 -12.65 33.68
CA LYS A 251 1.94 -13.23 34.53
C LYS A 251 3.32 -13.25 33.86
N GLN A 252 3.59 -12.29 32.97
CA GLN A 252 4.92 -12.14 32.40
C GLN A 252 5.86 -11.58 33.45
N VAL A 253 7.09 -12.08 33.48
CA VAL A 253 8.10 -11.71 34.48
C VAL A 253 9.04 -10.68 33.87
N CYS A 254 9.38 -9.65 34.63
CA CYS A 254 10.44 -8.71 34.26
C CYS A 254 11.78 -9.46 34.18
N THR A 255 12.60 -9.09 33.21
CA THR A 255 13.96 -9.62 33.01
C THR A 255 14.99 -8.54 33.32
N ALA A 256 16.28 -8.91 33.42
CA ALA A 256 17.35 -7.93 33.58
C ALA A 256 17.35 -6.86 32.47
N GLU A 257 17.01 -7.26 31.24
CA GLU A 257 16.85 -6.34 30.10
C GLU A 257 15.72 -5.33 30.34
N THR A 258 14.61 -5.76 30.94
CA THR A 258 13.48 -4.88 31.31
C THR A 258 13.92 -3.77 32.27
N VAL A 259 14.77 -4.11 33.25
CA VAL A 259 15.32 -3.15 34.22
C VAL A 259 16.27 -2.17 33.55
N GLU A 260 17.17 -2.65 32.69
CA GLU A 260 18.10 -1.81 31.93
C GLU A 260 17.39 -0.84 30.97
N LEU A 261 16.32 -1.30 30.33
CA LEU A 261 15.48 -0.45 29.46
C LEU A 261 14.79 0.65 30.28
N ALA A 262 14.18 0.31 31.42
CA ALA A 262 13.54 1.29 32.29
C ALA A 262 14.54 2.33 32.83
N ALA A 263 15.76 1.90 33.19
CA ALA A 263 16.82 2.79 33.64
C ALA A 263 17.28 3.78 32.56
N ARG A 264 17.35 3.35 31.28
CA ARG A 264 17.73 4.21 30.15
C ARG A 264 16.77 5.36 29.92
N HIS A 265 15.47 5.14 30.11
CA HIS A 265 14.43 6.14 29.82
C HIS A 265 14.21 7.17 30.94
N LYS A 266 14.84 6.99 32.12
CA LYS A 266 14.65 7.83 33.32
C LYS A 266 13.17 7.99 33.74
N GLU A 267 12.30 7.08 33.31
CA GLU A 267 10.89 7.05 33.69
C GLU A 267 10.76 6.54 35.13
N THR A 268 10.62 7.47 36.08
CA THR A 268 10.64 7.15 37.51
C THR A 268 9.50 6.25 37.94
N GLY A 269 8.34 6.32 37.29
CA GLY A 269 7.18 5.49 37.61
C GLY A 269 7.37 4.02 37.24
N ILE A 270 7.69 3.75 35.96
CA ILE A 270 7.95 2.40 35.45
C ILE A 270 9.16 1.78 36.15
N TYR A 271 10.26 2.54 36.28
CA TYR A 271 11.48 2.04 36.89
C TYR A 271 11.31 1.70 38.38
N ALA A 272 10.68 2.58 39.16
CA ALA A 272 10.42 2.30 40.58
C ALA A 272 9.50 1.10 40.76
N TRP A 273 8.48 0.97 39.90
CA TRP A 273 7.57 -0.17 39.93
C TRP A 273 8.27 -1.48 39.58
N ILE A 274 9.15 -1.51 38.56
CA ILE A 274 9.90 -2.73 38.21
C ILE A 274 10.82 -3.16 39.37
N LEU A 275 11.53 -2.23 40.01
CA LEU A 275 12.42 -2.56 41.14
C LEU A 275 11.67 -3.09 42.37
N ASP A 276 10.45 -2.62 42.62
CA ASP A 276 9.60 -3.13 43.71
C ASP A 276 9.15 -4.57 43.45
N GLN A 277 8.88 -4.90 42.19
CA GLN A 277 8.39 -6.23 41.79
C GLN A 277 9.51 -7.23 41.43
N TYR A 278 10.73 -6.75 41.17
CA TYR A 278 11.94 -7.52 40.86
C TYR A 278 13.16 -6.93 41.60
N PRO A 279 13.26 -7.16 42.94
CA PRO A 279 14.33 -6.63 43.77
C PRO A 279 15.70 -7.29 43.55
#